data_AF-A0AAU8JZ27-F1
#
_entry.id   AF-A0AAU8JZ27-F1
#
_cell.length_a   1.000
_cell.length_b   1.000
_cell.length_c   1.000
_cell.angle_alpha   90.00
_cell.angle_beta   90.00
_cell.angle_gamma   90.00
#
_symmetry.space_group_name_H-M   'P 1'
#
loop_
_entity.id
_entity.type
_entity.pdbx_description
1 polymer ?
#
loop_
_entity_poly.entity_id
_entity_poly.type
_entity_poly.pdbx_seq_one_letter_code
_entity_poly.pdbx_strand_id
1 'polypeptide(L)'
;MSFYVTRMTDVIGDRWTVEYEGRGPDGFLIWVSRGFDAPAGRLEVGSSRELAPELRAAVIADAREWLADFVSEDEERLLAERERIAGRPDEEDWAPPGLSRFELRVDGPAEEYAARLRTVLAAAVDRAVAGAGIDPAVVPGPLPAWFAAACANDGSGVPGFARRGAERFRAAGHGVGWSAEGWLERFEIDCPFRTWSWWDLTGGDDRTTLSLWVDAAGEDFFACDELRWAAYTAGAQAVTGPALDRLDGWRGEPSV
;
A
#
# COMPACT_ATOMS: atom_id res chain seq x y z
N MET A 1 -27.91 -3.04 -24.62
CA MET A 1 -27.23 -4.35 -24.56
C MET A 1 -26.60 -4.38 -23.19
N SER A 2 -26.94 -5.34 -22.32
CA SER A 2 -26.40 -5.36 -20.96
C SER A 2 -25.13 -6.18 -20.96
N PHE A 3 -24.03 -5.58 -20.53
CA PHE A 3 -22.77 -6.28 -20.27
C PHE A 3 -22.70 -6.58 -18.78
N TYR A 4 -22.11 -7.72 -18.43
CA TYR A 4 -21.80 -8.06 -17.05
C TYR A 4 -20.32 -8.43 -17.00
N VAL A 5 -19.65 -8.07 -15.90
CA VAL A 5 -18.25 -8.45 -15.67
C VAL A 5 -18.25 -9.91 -15.26
N THR A 6 -17.48 -10.73 -15.96
CA THR A 6 -17.54 -12.19 -15.79
C THR A 6 -16.24 -12.73 -15.20
N ARG A 7 -15.12 -12.01 -15.42
CA ARG A 7 -13.83 -12.37 -14.85
C ARG A 7 -12.87 -11.18 -14.88
N MET A 8 -12.21 -10.93 -13.74
CA MET A 8 -10.96 -10.18 -13.72
C MET A 8 -9.85 -11.21 -13.88
N THR A 9 -9.10 -11.16 -14.97
CA THR A 9 -7.98 -12.07 -15.17
C THR A 9 -6.68 -11.32 -14.98
N ASP A 10 -5.78 -12.05 -14.31
CA ASP A 10 -4.46 -11.69 -13.83
C ASP A 10 -3.62 -10.81 -14.76
N VAL A 11 -2.68 -10.11 -14.13
CA VAL A 11 -1.64 -9.29 -14.76
C VAL A 11 -0.73 -10.20 -15.59
N ILE A 12 -0.75 -10.06 -16.92
CA ILE A 12 0.30 -10.64 -17.77
C ILE A 12 1.29 -9.51 -18.09
N GLY A 13 2.33 -9.37 -17.25
CA GLY A 13 3.36 -8.34 -17.41
C GLY A 13 3.01 -7.02 -16.72
N ASP A 14 2.99 -5.93 -17.47
CA ASP A 14 2.60 -4.55 -17.10
C ASP A 14 1.14 -4.23 -17.51
N ARG A 15 0.37 -5.27 -17.82
CA ARG A 15 -0.93 -5.14 -18.48
C ARG A 15 -2.05 -5.74 -17.64
N TRP A 16 -2.90 -4.87 -17.09
CA TRP A 16 -4.18 -5.29 -16.50
C TRP A 16 -5.22 -5.50 -17.59
N THR A 17 -5.86 -6.68 -17.60
CA THR A 17 -6.92 -6.99 -18.57
C THR A 17 -8.24 -7.22 -17.84
N VAL A 18 -9.18 -6.29 -18.00
CA VAL A 18 -10.56 -6.50 -17.56
C VAL A 18 -11.29 -7.27 -18.65
N GLU A 19 -11.64 -8.53 -18.41
CA GLU A 19 -12.40 -9.28 -19.40
C GLU A 19 -13.90 -9.01 -19.21
N TYR A 20 -14.48 -8.36 -20.21
CA TYR A 20 -15.92 -8.32 -20.36
C TYR A 20 -16.34 -9.69 -20.95
N GLU A 21 -17.41 -10.29 -20.46
CA GLU A 21 -18.12 -11.33 -21.22
C GLU A 21 -19.60 -10.96 -21.25
N GLY A 22 -20.00 -10.30 -22.33
CA GLY A 22 -21.41 -10.19 -22.66
C GLY A 22 -21.84 -11.46 -23.38
N ARG A 23 -22.58 -12.37 -22.71
CA ARG A 23 -23.27 -13.45 -23.44
C ARG A 23 -24.39 -12.85 -24.27
N GLY A 24 -24.13 -12.63 -25.55
CA GLY A 24 -25.21 -12.54 -26.54
C GLY A 24 -26.03 -13.85 -26.51
N PRO A 25 -27.30 -13.83 -26.95
CA PRO A 25 -28.17 -15.02 -26.97
C PRO A 25 -27.57 -16.23 -27.73
N ASP A 26 -26.52 -16.01 -28.52
CA ASP A 26 -25.85 -17.01 -29.37
C ASP A 26 -24.45 -17.44 -28.85
N GLY A 27 -24.07 -17.13 -27.61
CA GLY A 27 -22.77 -17.50 -27.04
C GLY A 27 -21.58 -16.69 -27.60
N PHE A 28 -21.84 -15.50 -28.12
CA PHE A 28 -20.84 -14.56 -28.61
C PHE A 28 -20.08 -13.90 -27.45
N LEU A 29 -18.75 -13.95 -27.45
CA LEU A 29 -17.87 -13.35 -26.44
C LEU A 29 -17.20 -12.07 -26.97
N ILE A 30 -17.30 -10.98 -26.22
CA ILE A 30 -16.59 -9.70 -26.43
C ILE A 30 -15.89 -9.32 -25.13
N TRP A 31 -14.59 -9.03 -25.16
CA TRP A 31 -13.81 -8.54 -24.02
C TRP A 31 -13.09 -7.23 -24.34
N VAL A 32 -12.72 -6.45 -23.32
CA VAL A 32 -12.04 -5.14 -23.48
C VAL A 32 -10.90 -5.01 -22.48
N SER A 33 -9.67 -5.16 -22.93
CA SER A 33 -8.48 -4.94 -22.09
C SER A 33 -8.10 -3.45 -22.05
N ARG A 34 -7.47 -2.99 -20.98
CA ARG A 34 -6.84 -1.67 -20.90
C ARG A 34 -5.33 -1.84 -20.73
N GLY A 35 -4.57 -1.58 -21.80
CA GLY A 35 -3.11 -1.66 -21.73
C GLY A 35 -2.48 -0.37 -21.22
N PHE A 36 -1.61 -0.46 -20.22
CA PHE A 36 -0.94 0.70 -19.60
C PHE A 36 0.42 1.06 -20.20
N ASP A 37 0.89 0.33 -21.22
CA ASP A 37 2.10 0.63 -22.02
C ASP A 37 2.11 2.00 -22.74
N ALA A 38 1.03 2.77 -22.63
CA ALA A 38 0.90 4.10 -23.21
C ALA A 38 0.39 5.09 -22.16
N PRO A 39 0.83 6.37 -22.21
CA PRO A 39 0.51 7.41 -21.22
C PRO A 39 -0.98 7.79 -21.11
N ALA A 40 -1.89 6.99 -21.69
CA ALA A 40 -3.33 7.18 -21.67
C ALA A 40 -4.14 5.90 -21.42
N GLY A 41 -3.53 4.73 -21.14
CA GLY A 41 -4.25 3.48 -20.90
C GLY A 41 -5.14 3.07 -22.09
N ARG A 42 -4.54 2.53 -23.16
CA ARG A 42 -5.27 2.23 -24.40
C ARG A 42 -6.26 1.10 -24.18
N LEU A 43 -7.54 1.36 -24.47
CA LEU A 43 -8.56 0.32 -24.53
C LEU A 43 -8.43 -0.50 -25.81
N GLU A 44 -8.40 -1.81 -25.67
CA GLU A 44 -8.36 -2.77 -26.76
C GLU A 44 -9.51 -3.75 -26.63
N VAL A 45 -10.40 -3.72 -27.62
CA VAL A 45 -11.50 -4.68 -27.74
C VAL A 45 -11.03 -5.91 -28.51
N GLY A 46 -11.21 -7.07 -27.88
CA GLY A 46 -11.09 -8.37 -28.49
C GLY A 46 -12.44 -9.08 -28.53
N SER A 47 -12.59 -10.03 -29.45
CA SER A 47 -13.85 -10.75 -29.63
C SER A 47 -13.62 -12.12 -30.27
N SER A 48 -14.49 -13.05 -29.93
CA SER A 48 -14.49 -14.43 -30.47
C SER A 48 -14.82 -14.49 -31.97
N ARG A 49 -15.36 -13.40 -32.54
CA ARG A 49 -15.64 -13.21 -33.97
C ARG A 49 -15.39 -11.76 -34.34
N GLU A 50 -15.27 -11.48 -35.63
CA GLU A 50 -15.10 -10.12 -36.11
C GLU A 50 -16.28 -9.22 -35.69
N LEU A 51 -15.95 -8.07 -35.09
CA LEU A 51 -16.92 -7.07 -34.66
C LEU A 51 -17.12 -6.06 -35.77
N ALA A 52 -18.39 -5.73 -36.05
CA ALA A 52 -18.71 -4.56 -36.84
C ALA A 52 -18.08 -3.30 -36.21
N PRO A 53 -17.52 -2.37 -37.01
CA PRO A 53 -16.85 -1.17 -36.49
C PRO A 53 -17.72 -0.36 -35.54
N GLU A 54 -19.03 -0.28 -35.79
CA GLU A 54 -19.99 0.46 -34.97
C GLU A 54 -20.19 -0.19 -33.60
N LEU A 55 -20.23 -1.53 -33.56
CA LEU A 55 -20.35 -2.30 -32.33
C LEU A 55 -19.05 -2.21 -31.50
N ARG A 56 -17.88 -2.27 -32.17
CA ARG A 56 -16.58 -2.04 -31.52
C ARG A 56 -16.52 -0.63 -30.89
N ALA A 57 -16.99 0.39 -31.60
CA ALA A 57 -17.03 1.76 -31.08
C ALA A 57 -17.97 1.92 -29.88
N ALA A 58 -19.16 1.30 -29.93
CA ALA A 58 -20.11 1.31 -28.82
C ALA A 58 -19.55 0.62 -27.57
N VAL A 59 -18.90 -0.54 -27.72
CA VAL A 59 -18.24 -1.26 -26.62
C VAL A 59 -17.12 -0.42 -26.00
N ILE A 60 -16.33 0.30 -26.80
CA ILE A 60 -15.29 1.20 -26.27
C ILE A 60 -15.91 2.37 -25.51
N ALA A 61 -17.00 2.96 -26.01
CA ALA A 61 -17.66 4.08 -25.35
C ALA A 61 -18.25 3.66 -23.99
N ASP A 62 -18.94 2.52 -23.94
CA ASP A 62 -19.51 1.93 -22.72
C ASP A 62 -18.40 1.57 -21.70
N ALA A 63 -17.34 0.92 -22.16
CA ALA A 63 -16.18 0.61 -21.32
C ALA A 63 -15.49 1.87 -20.79
N ARG A 64 -15.47 2.98 -21.53
CA ARG A 64 -14.90 4.25 -21.04
C ARG A 64 -15.73 4.88 -19.93
N GLU A 65 -17.05 4.80 -20.02
CA GLU A 65 -17.96 5.33 -19.00
C GLU A 65 -17.81 4.55 -17.69
N TRP A 66 -17.67 3.22 -17.77
CA TRP A 66 -17.50 2.37 -16.59
C TRP A 66 -16.08 2.38 -16.03
N LEU A 67 -15.05 2.36 -16.88
CA LEU A 67 -13.63 2.40 -16.45
C LEU A 67 -13.18 3.79 -16.00
N ALA A 68 -13.99 4.83 -16.20
CA ALA A 68 -13.71 6.16 -15.64
C ALA A 68 -13.75 6.14 -14.11
N ASP A 69 -14.60 5.28 -13.54
CA ASP A 69 -14.81 5.14 -12.09
C ASP A 69 -14.16 3.86 -11.52
N PHE A 70 -13.56 3.02 -12.36
CA PHE A 70 -12.93 1.78 -11.92
C PHE A 70 -11.54 2.07 -11.36
N VAL A 71 -11.44 2.01 -10.04
CA VAL A 71 -10.21 2.04 -9.26
C VAL A 71 -9.79 0.57 -9.04
N SER A 72 -8.53 0.22 -9.28
CA SER A 72 -8.08 -1.17 -9.03
C SER A 72 -8.06 -1.47 -7.52
N GLU A 73 -8.13 -2.75 -7.13
CA GLU A 73 -8.05 -3.13 -5.70
C GLU A 73 -6.75 -2.61 -5.05
N ASP A 74 -5.65 -2.53 -5.80
CA ASP A 74 -4.38 -1.95 -5.32
C ASP A 74 -4.45 -0.43 -5.16
N GLU A 75 -5.16 0.27 -6.05
CA GLU A 75 -5.38 1.71 -5.95
C GLU A 75 -6.31 2.02 -4.75
N GLU A 76 -7.39 1.26 -4.57
CA GLU A 76 -8.29 1.37 -3.41
C GLU A 76 -7.54 1.10 -2.11
N ARG A 77 -6.73 0.04 -2.07
CA ARG A 77 -5.89 -0.31 -0.92
C ARG A 77 -4.92 0.82 -0.57
N LEU A 78 -4.29 1.43 -1.57
CA LEU A 78 -3.33 2.52 -1.36
C LEU A 78 -4.02 3.81 -0.87
N LEU A 79 -5.21 4.13 -1.38
CA LEU A 79 -6.02 5.25 -0.88
C LEU A 79 -6.50 5.02 0.56
N ALA A 80 -7.01 3.83 0.87
CA ALA A 80 -7.42 3.47 2.23
C ALA A 80 -6.23 3.45 3.20
N GLU A 81 -5.05 3.02 2.74
CA GLU A 81 -3.81 3.11 3.53
C GLU A 81 -3.41 4.56 3.82
N ARG A 82 -3.52 5.45 2.82
CA ARG A 82 -3.26 6.88 2.98
C ARG A 82 -4.17 7.51 4.03
N GLU A 83 -5.46 7.20 4.01
CA GLU A 83 -6.43 7.67 5.00
C GLU A 83 -6.09 7.17 6.41
N ARG A 84 -5.77 5.88 6.54
CA ARG A 84 -5.35 5.25 7.81
C ARG A 84 -4.03 5.77 8.37
N ILE A 85 -3.14 6.28 7.52
CA ILE A 85 -1.93 6.96 7.99
C ILE A 85 -2.28 8.33 8.58
N ALA A 86 -3.28 9.02 8.03
CA ALA A 86 -3.70 10.34 8.50
C ALA A 86 -4.49 10.29 9.81
N GLY A 87 -5.23 9.21 10.05
CA GLY A 87 -6.02 9.02 11.26
C GLY A 87 -6.42 7.55 11.47
N ARG A 88 -6.96 7.25 12.66
CA ARG A 88 -7.49 5.91 12.93
C ARG A 88 -8.61 5.58 11.92
N PRO A 89 -8.64 4.37 11.33
CA PRO A 89 -9.78 3.93 10.52
C PRO A 89 -11.07 3.93 11.37
N ASP A 90 -12.20 4.22 10.74
CA ASP A 90 -13.49 4.16 11.43
C ASP A 90 -13.81 2.69 11.77
N GLU A 91 -14.45 2.45 12.93
CA GLU A 91 -14.75 1.07 13.36
C GLU A 91 -15.73 0.33 12.44
N GLU A 92 -16.46 1.09 11.62
CA GLU A 92 -17.39 0.60 10.59
C GLU A 92 -16.69 0.25 9.26
N ASP A 93 -15.41 0.61 9.09
CA ASP A 93 -14.62 0.18 7.93
C ASP A 93 -14.47 -1.33 7.95
N TRP A 94 -14.54 -1.95 6.77
CA TRP A 94 -14.37 -3.39 6.62
C TRP A 94 -12.96 -3.77 7.07
N ALA A 95 -12.84 -4.22 8.32
CA ALA A 95 -11.59 -4.68 8.86
C ALA A 95 -11.39 -6.15 8.47
N PRO A 96 -10.20 -6.53 7.95
CA PRO A 96 -9.93 -7.90 7.55
C PRO A 96 -10.05 -8.84 8.76
N PRO A 97 -10.34 -10.14 8.57
CA PRO A 97 -10.60 -11.07 9.68
C PRO A 97 -9.48 -11.17 10.73
N GLY A 98 -8.26 -10.78 10.38
CA GLY A 98 -7.12 -10.65 11.28
C GLY A 98 -6.13 -9.62 10.77
N LEU A 99 -5.35 -9.06 11.70
CA LEU A 99 -4.29 -8.11 11.43
C LEU A 99 -2.97 -8.67 11.93
N SER A 100 -1.90 -8.36 11.23
CA SER A 100 -0.55 -8.66 11.69
C SER A 100 -0.06 -7.55 12.61
N ARG A 101 0.30 -7.92 13.83
CA ARG A 101 0.75 -7.02 14.90
C ARG A 101 2.27 -7.11 15.06
N PHE A 102 2.90 -5.95 15.13
CA PHE A 102 4.26 -5.78 15.64
C PHE A 102 4.20 -5.11 17.00
N GLU A 103 4.94 -5.65 17.97
CA GLU A 103 5.15 -4.98 19.25
C GLU A 103 6.39 -4.10 19.18
N LEU A 104 6.22 -2.82 19.48
CA LEU A 104 7.28 -1.83 19.47
C LEU A 104 7.56 -1.36 20.88
N ARG A 105 8.83 -1.35 21.27
CA ARG A 105 9.27 -0.70 22.51
C ARG A 105 9.91 0.64 22.17
N VAL A 106 9.44 1.73 22.74
CA VAL A 106 9.93 3.09 22.44
C VAL A 106 10.47 3.79 23.68
N ASP A 107 11.43 4.71 23.48
CA ASP A 107 11.87 5.65 24.50
C ASP A 107 11.15 6.99 24.30
N GLY A 108 10.56 7.53 25.37
CA GLY A 108 9.96 8.86 25.36
C GLY A 108 8.48 8.86 24.93
N PRO A 109 7.95 10.02 24.52
CA PRO A 109 6.53 10.16 24.21
C PRO A 109 6.11 9.33 23.00
N ALA A 110 5.05 8.53 23.16
CA ALA A 110 4.48 7.69 22.11
C ALA A 110 4.04 8.52 20.90
N GLU A 111 3.46 9.69 21.14
CA GLU A 111 2.92 10.59 20.13
C GLU A 111 4.02 11.17 19.23
N GLU A 112 5.20 11.48 19.80
CA GLU A 112 6.35 11.92 19.01
C GLU A 112 6.89 10.80 18.13
N TYR A 113 6.91 9.57 18.64
CA TYR A 113 7.30 8.40 17.85
C TYR A 113 6.31 8.15 16.71
N ALA A 114 5.02 8.16 17.02
CA ALA A 114 3.93 7.98 16.06
C ALA A 114 3.99 9.02 14.94
N ALA A 115 4.18 10.30 15.30
CA ALA A 115 4.33 11.38 14.33
C ALA A 115 5.53 11.15 13.38
N ARG A 116 6.69 10.72 13.92
CA ARG A 116 7.86 10.41 13.09
C ARG A 116 7.58 9.27 12.12
N LEU A 117 6.98 8.18 12.59
CA LEU A 117 6.68 7.01 11.76
C LEU A 117 5.66 7.34 10.67
N ARG A 118 4.54 7.96 11.03
CA ARG A 118 3.50 8.38 10.07
C ARG A 118 4.00 9.35 9.03
N THR A 119 4.88 10.30 9.40
CA THR A 119 5.43 11.25 8.41
C THR A 119 6.25 10.54 7.32
N VAL A 120 6.97 9.48 7.68
CA VAL A 120 7.75 8.69 6.71
C VAL A 120 6.82 7.87 5.80
N LEU A 121 5.82 7.20 6.38
CA LEU A 121 4.86 6.39 5.63
C LEU A 121 3.98 7.25 4.72
N ALA A 122 3.49 8.40 5.21
CA ALA A 122 2.70 9.34 4.43
C ALA A 122 3.46 9.82 3.18
N ALA A 123 4.74 10.19 3.33
CA ALA A 123 5.56 10.62 2.20
C ALA A 123 5.74 9.50 1.15
N ALA A 124 5.82 8.24 1.59
CA ALA A 124 5.95 7.08 0.71
C ALA A 124 4.65 6.81 -0.05
N VAL A 125 3.53 6.79 0.66
CA VAL A 125 2.20 6.53 0.10
C VAL A 125 1.77 7.68 -0.83
N ASP A 126 1.96 8.94 -0.44
CA ASP A 126 1.67 10.09 -1.31
C ASP A 126 2.49 10.03 -2.62
N ARG A 127 3.75 9.59 -2.54
CA ARG A 127 4.59 9.39 -3.73
C ARG A 127 4.04 8.28 -4.62
N ALA A 128 3.61 7.16 -4.04
CA ALA A 128 3.03 6.06 -4.79
C ALA A 128 1.71 6.48 -5.47
N VAL A 129 0.83 7.18 -4.74
CA VAL A 129 -0.44 7.72 -5.26
C VAL A 129 -0.20 8.66 -6.44
N ALA A 130 0.76 9.58 -6.31
CA ALA A 130 1.11 10.50 -7.38
C ALA A 130 1.81 9.80 -8.56
N GLY A 131 2.69 8.83 -8.29
CA GLY A 131 3.41 8.05 -9.31
C GLY A 131 2.49 7.18 -10.16
N ALA A 132 1.46 6.61 -9.54
CA ALA A 132 0.42 5.84 -10.22
C ALA A 132 -0.65 6.73 -10.91
N GLY A 133 -0.67 8.04 -10.62
CA GLY A 133 -1.65 8.97 -11.19
C GLY A 133 -3.07 8.81 -10.65
N ILE A 134 -3.22 8.25 -9.44
CA ILE A 134 -4.51 7.95 -8.80
C ILE A 134 -5.22 9.24 -8.37
N ASP A 135 -4.50 10.14 -7.69
CA ASP A 135 -5.01 11.44 -7.26
C ASP A 135 -4.09 12.57 -7.76
N PRO A 136 -4.50 13.34 -8.79
CA PRO A 136 -3.70 14.43 -9.35
C PRO A 136 -3.57 15.63 -8.40
N ALA A 137 -4.37 15.70 -7.33
CA ALA A 137 -4.23 16.74 -6.30
C ALA A 137 -3.10 16.42 -5.31
N VAL A 138 -2.64 15.17 -5.24
CA VAL A 138 -1.54 14.77 -4.37
C VAL A 138 -0.22 15.23 -4.98
N VAL A 139 0.47 16.12 -4.26
CA VAL A 139 1.82 16.55 -4.59
C VAL A 139 2.77 15.95 -3.55
N PRO A 140 3.55 14.92 -3.91
CA PRO A 140 4.36 14.22 -2.93
C PRO A 140 5.50 15.11 -2.45
N GLY A 141 5.59 15.24 -1.13
CA GLY A 141 6.73 15.89 -0.48
C GLY A 141 8.00 15.03 -0.54
N PRO A 142 9.17 15.61 -0.24
CA PRO A 142 10.37 14.80 -0.02
C PRO A 142 10.22 13.94 1.24
N LEU A 143 10.97 12.85 1.31
CA LEU A 143 11.16 12.12 2.58
C LEU A 143 11.66 13.09 3.67
N PRO A 144 11.28 12.87 4.94
CA PRO A 144 11.85 13.63 6.05
C PRO A 144 13.37 13.59 6.01
N ALA A 145 14.01 14.76 6.14
CA ALA A 145 15.47 14.89 5.99
C ALA A 145 16.25 13.93 6.92
N TRP A 146 15.73 13.70 8.13
CA TRP A 146 16.33 12.75 9.08
C TRP A 146 16.26 11.29 8.60
N PHE A 147 15.19 10.90 7.92
CA PHE A 147 15.00 9.54 7.40
C PHE A 147 15.85 9.35 6.15
N ALA A 148 15.86 10.32 5.23
CA ALA A 148 16.74 10.33 4.07
C ALA A 148 18.22 10.23 4.48
N ALA A 149 18.64 10.98 5.52
CA ALA A 149 20.00 10.89 6.05
C ALA A 149 20.29 9.51 6.69
N ALA A 150 19.31 8.91 7.38
CA ALA A 150 19.47 7.55 7.92
C ALA A 150 19.67 6.51 6.80
N CYS A 151 18.95 6.66 5.68
CA CYS A 151 19.09 5.81 4.50
C CYS A 151 20.40 6.03 3.72
N ALA A 152 20.96 7.25 3.74
CA ALA A 152 22.25 7.55 3.10
C ALA A 152 23.43 6.82 3.79
N ASN A 153 23.28 6.49 5.08
CA ASN A 153 24.25 5.74 5.87
C ASN A 153 25.67 6.36 5.93
N ASP A 154 25.79 7.67 5.69
CA ASP A 154 27.05 8.42 5.81
C ASP A 154 27.29 8.97 7.23
N GLY A 155 26.28 8.86 8.11
CA GLY A 155 26.31 9.29 9.51
C GLY A 155 26.21 10.80 9.72
N SER A 156 26.18 11.59 8.65
CA SER A 156 26.11 13.05 8.70
C SER A 156 24.66 13.53 8.84
N GLY A 157 24.41 14.49 9.72
CA GLY A 157 23.06 15.06 9.89
C GLY A 157 21.98 14.13 10.46
N VAL A 158 22.29 12.86 10.76
CA VAL A 158 21.32 11.89 11.31
C VAL A 158 21.07 12.18 12.80
N PRO A 159 19.82 12.49 13.21
CA PRO A 159 19.48 12.67 14.61
C PRO A 159 19.78 11.44 15.45
N GLY A 160 20.04 11.65 16.74
CA GLY A 160 20.45 10.57 17.65
C GLY A 160 19.46 9.40 17.73
N PHE A 161 18.16 9.66 17.65
CA PHE A 161 17.15 8.58 17.67
C PHE A 161 17.25 7.69 16.42
N ALA A 162 17.36 8.28 15.23
CA ALA A 162 17.40 7.56 13.97
C ALA A 162 18.69 6.77 13.79
N ARG A 163 19.82 7.35 14.22
CA ARG A 163 21.11 6.66 14.23
C ARG A 163 21.10 5.44 15.14
N ARG A 164 20.62 5.58 16.39
CA ARG A 164 20.48 4.44 17.32
C ARG A 164 19.48 3.42 16.80
N GLY A 165 18.41 3.86 16.15
CA GLY A 165 17.46 3.01 15.45
C GLY A 165 18.13 2.13 14.40
N ALA A 166 18.87 2.74 13.47
CA ALA A 166 19.61 2.05 12.43
C ALA A 166 20.65 1.06 13.01
N GLU A 167 21.35 1.42 14.08
CA GLU A 167 22.26 0.52 14.81
C GLU A 167 21.52 -0.69 15.38
N ARG A 168 20.35 -0.49 15.99
CA ARG A 168 19.53 -1.57 16.57
C ARG A 168 18.93 -2.48 15.51
N PHE A 169 18.46 -1.94 14.39
CA PHE A 169 17.99 -2.72 13.25
C PHE A 169 19.06 -3.72 12.78
N ARG A 170 20.31 -3.23 12.62
CA ARG A 170 21.45 -4.06 12.23
C ARG A 170 21.82 -5.07 13.31
N ALA A 171 21.85 -4.65 14.58
CA ALA A 171 22.15 -5.52 15.71
C ALA A 171 21.12 -6.65 15.88
N ALA A 172 19.87 -6.41 15.48
CA ALA A 172 18.80 -7.41 15.45
C ALA A 172 18.88 -8.38 14.24
N GLY A 173 19.84 -8.17 13.32
CA GLY A 173 20.11 -9.11 12.23
C GLY A 173 19.29 -8.89 10.95
N HIS A 174 18.55 -7.78 10.83
CA HIS A 174 17.69 -7.46 9.67
C HIS A 174 18.46 -6.94 8.44
N GLY A 175 19.79 -7.05 8.43
CA GLY A 175 20.64 -6.60 7.33
C GLY A 175 21.24 -5.20 7.53
N VAL A 176 21.69 -4.57 6.43
CA VAL A 176 22.50 -3.33 6.46
C VAL A 176 21.67 -2.04 6.57
N GLY A 177 20.35 -2.14 6.41
CA GLY A 177 19.43 -1.01 6.26
C GLY A 177 19.00 -0.82 4.80
N TRP A 178 18.30 0.28 4.53
CA TRP A 178 17.73 0.56 3.21
C TRP A 178 18.27 1.86 2.62
N SER A 179 18.48 1.88 1.30
CA SER A 179 18.61 3.15 0.58
C SER A 179 17.24 3.84 0.49
N ALA A 180 17.22 5.15 0.30
CA ALA A 180 15.97 5.90 0.21
C ALA A 180 15.13 5.46 -1.00
N GLU A 181 15.78 5.25 -2.14
CA GLU A 181 15.15 4.78 -3.38
C GLU A 181 14.61 3.36 -3.22
N GLY A 182 15.43 2.40 -2.77
CA GLY A 182 15.00 1.02 -2.61
C GLY A 182 13.93 0.83 -1.54
N TRP A 183 13.84 1.75 -0.56
CA TRP A 183 12.73 1.79 0.40
C TRP A 183 11.45 2.35 -0.23
N LEU A 184 11.54 3.43 -1.01
CA LEU A 184 10.39 4.03 -1.71
C LEU A 184 9.82 3.11 -2.79
N GLU A 185 10.65 2.34 -3.50
CA GLU A 185 10.23 1.32 -4.47
C GLU A 185 9.30 0.27 -3.85
N ARG A 186 9.38 0.04 -2.53
CA ARG A 186 8.45 -0.87 -1.83
C ARG A 186 7.02 -0.34 -1.81
N PHE A 187 6.82 0.94 -2.07
CA PHE A 187 5.51 1.57 -2.04
C PHE A 187 4.87 1.75 -3.41
N GLU A 188 5.61 1.49 -4.49
CA GLU A 188 5.05 1.52 -5.84
C GLU A 188 3.92 0.50 -5.97
N ILE A 189 2.87 0.89 -6.70
CA ILE A 189 1.61 0.15 -6.76
C ILE A 189 1.78 -1.27 -7.33
N ASP A 190 2.74 -1.43 -8.23
CA ASP A 190 3.09 -2.66 -8.91
C ASP A 190 4.23 -3.44 -8.23
N CYS A 191 4.68 -3.00 -7.04
CA CYS A 191 5.74 -3.67 -6.31
C CYS A 191 5.25 -5.03 -5.77
N PRO A 192 5.76 -6.17 -6.29
CA PRO A 192 5.25 -7.49 -5.91
C PRO A 192 5.75 -7.94 -4.52
N PHE A 193 6.56 -7.10 -3.85
CA PHE A 193 7.25 -7.47 -2.62
C PHE A 193 6.59 -6.90 -1.36
N ARG A 194 5.75 -5.87 -1.46
CA ARG A 194 5.03 -5.32 -0.30
C ARG A 194 3.63 -5.92 -0.24
N THR A 195 3.52 -7.02 0.50
CA THR A 195 2.25 -7.74 0.72
C THR A 195 1.49 -7.27 1.95
N TRP A 196 1.85 -6.12 2.52
CA TRP A 196 1.19 -5.53 3.67
C TRP A 196 0.77 -4.08 3.41
N SER A 197 -0.22 -3.62 4.17
CA SER A 197 -0.71 -2.23 4.19
C SER A 197 -0.88 -1.75 5.63
N TRP A 198 -0.46 -0.52 5.91
CA TRP A 198 -0.64 0.10 7.23
C TRP A 198 -2.10 0.07 7.67
N TRP A 199 -2.35 -0.38 8.91
CA TRP A 199 -3.68 -0.34 9.52
C TRP A 199 -3.78 0.76 10.58
N ASP A 200 -2.96 0.69 11.63
CA ASP A 200 -2.99 1.65 12.74
C ASP A 200 -1.72 1.52 13.62
N LEU A 201 -1.53 2.48 14.52
CA LEU A 201 -0.57 2.41 15.61
C LEU A 201 -1.28 2.73 16.92
N THR A 202 -1.37 1.73 17.79
CA THR A 202 -2.04 1.85 19.09
C THR A 202 -1.05 1.75 20.24
N GLY A 203 -1.45 2.22 21.42
CA GLY A 203 -0.62 2.23 22.62
C GLY A 203 -1.27 1.46 23.75
N GLY A 204 -0.48 0.65 24.44
CA GLY A 204 -0.88 0.05 25.72
C GLY A 204 -0.90 1.09 26.84
N ASP A 205 -1.42 0.69 28.01
CA ASP A 205 -1.53 1.56 29.19
C ASP A 205 -0.19 2.14 29.67
N ASP A 206 0.93 1.45 29.40
CA ASP A 206 2.27 1.85 29.84
C ASP A 206 2.89 2.97 28.99
N ARG A 207 2.27 3.34 27.87
CA ARG A 207 2.71 4.36 26.89
C ARG A 207 4.13 4.18 26.32
N THR A 208 4.78 3.06 26.58
CA THR A 208 6.14 2.74 26.10
C THR A 208 6.17 1.50 25.21
N THR A 209 5.09 0.72 25.25
CA THR A 209 4.81 -0.41 24.38
C THR A 209 3.69 -0.03 23.43
N LEU A 210 4.00 -0.05 22.13
CA LEU A 210 3.05 0.27 21.05
C LEU A 210 2.79 -0.97 20.21
N SER A 211 1.62 -1.01 19.59
CA SER A 211 1.22 -2.05 18.66
C SER A 211 1.08 -1.43 17.28
N LEU A 212 1.97 -1.83 16.37
CA LEU A 212 1.88 -1.48 14.96
C LEU A 212 1.09 -2.55 14.23
N TRP A 213 -0.05 -2.15 13.67
CA TRP A 213 -0.97 -3.03 12.98
C TRP A 213 -0.85 -2.86 11.48
N VAL A 214 -0.78 -3.99 10.77
CA VAL A 214 -0.84 -4.02 9.30
C VAL A 214 -1.84 -5.06 8.85
N ASP A 215 -2.51 -4.79 7.74
CA ASP A 215 -3.19 -5.82 6.97
C ASP A 215 -2.17 -6.51 6.08
N ALA A 216 -1.98 -7.81 6.27
CA ALA A 216 -1.15 -8.67 5.44
C ALA A 216 -1.97 -9.84 4.87
N ALA A 217 -3.26 -9.60 4.59
CA ALA A 217 -4.21 -10.60 4.09
C ALA A 217 -4.30 -11.87 4.96
N GLY A 218 -4.10 -11.72 6.28
CA GLY A 218 -4.12 -12.83 7.24
C GLY A 218 -2.82 -13.64 7.34
N GLU A 219 -1.72 -13.18 6.73
CA GLU A 219 -0.41 -13.81 6.85
C GLU A 219 0.37 -13.28 8.07
N ASP A 220 1.03 -14.18 8.81
CA ASP A 220 1.98 -13.86 9.90
C ASP A 220 3.44 -13.95 9.46
N PHE A 221 3.70 -14.25 8.18
CA PHE A 221 5.03 -14.30 7.60
C PHE A 221 5.04 -13.63 6.22
N PHE A 222 5.64 -12.45 6.15
CA PHE A 222 5.77 -11.66 4.93
C PHE A 222 7.03 -10.79 4.97
N ALA A 223 7.48 -10.32 3.81
CA ALA A 223 8.58 -9.36 3.72
C ALA A 223 8.16 -8.04 4.38
N CYS A 224 8.89 -7.64 5.42
CA CYS A 224 8.56 -6.45 6.23
C CYS A 224 9.79 -5.75 6.81
N ASP A 225 10.99 -6.01 6.29
CA ASP A 225 12.21 -5.40 6.81
C ASP A 225 12.28 -3.90 6.49
N GLU A 226 11.63 -3.44 5.43
CA GLU A 226 11.40 -2.02 5.12
C GLU A 226 10.51 -1.34 6.18
N LEU A 227 9.49 -2.04 6.68
CA LEU A 227 8.64 -1.55 7.77
C LEU A 227 9.43 -1.51 9.08
N ARG A 228 10.18 -2.58 9.39
CA ARG A 228 11.07 -2.61 10.55
C ARG A 228 12.11 -1.49 10.48
N TRP A 229 12.68 -1.23 9.31
CA TRP A 229 13.62 -0.13 9.12
C TRP A 229 13.00 1.23 9.46
N ALA A 230 11.80 1.51 8.97
CA ALA A 230 11.06 2.73 9.31
C ALA A 230 10.76 2.80 10.82
N ALA A 231 10.30 1.70 11.42
CA ALA A 231 10.00 1.62 12.85
C ALA A 231 11.23 1.88 13.74
N TYR A 232 12.36 1.23 13.43
CA TYR A 232 13.61 1.42 14.15
C TYR A 232 14.16 2.84 13.98
N THR A 233 14.25 3.36 12.76
CA THR A 233 14.78 4.71 12.51
C THR A 233 13.85 5.82 13.03
N ALA A 234 12.55 5.58 13.18
CA ALA A 234 11.65 6.47 13.92
C ALA A 234 11.93 6.52 15.43
N GLY A 235 12.73 5.59 15.95
CA GLY A 235 13.25 5.59 17.32
C GLY A 235 12.94 4.34 18.15
N ALA A 236 12.39 3.28 17.55
CA ALA A 236 12.09 2.05 18.30
C ALA A 236 13.38 1.45 18.89
N GLN A 237 13.25 0.94 20.11
CA GLN A 237 14.30 0.20 20.79
C GLN A 237 14.27 -1.28 20.45
N ALA A 238 13.08 -1.82 20.22
CA ALA A 238 12.85 -3.18 19.78
C ALA A 238 11.58 -3.23 18.92
N VAL A 239 11.58 -4.13 17.94
CA VAL A 239 10.44 -4.44 17.09
C VAL A 239 10.32 -5.97 17.09
N THR A 240 9.22 -6.49 17.63
CA THR A 240 8.93 -7.93 17.68
C THR A 240 7.72 -8.25 16.81
N GLY A 241 7.70 -9.44 16.21
CA GLY A 241 6.66 -9.85 15.26
C GLY A 241 7.15 -9.84 13.80
N PRO A 242 6.24 -9.97 12.82
CA PRO A 242 4.79 -9.94 12.99
C PRO A 242 4.23 -11.17 13.71
N ALA A 243 3.05 -11.01 14.31
CA ALA A 243 2.20 -12.10 14.77
C ALA A 243 0.76 -11.81 14.37
N LEU A 244 0.03 -12.80 13.87
CA LEU A 244 -1.38 -12.64 13.53
C LEU A 244 -2.21 -12.52 14.81
N ASP A 245 -3.04 -11.47 14.86
CA ASP A 245 -3.93 -11.20 15.98
C ASP A 245 -5.33 -10.83 15.47
N ARG A 246 -6.34 -10.98 16.33
CA ARG A 246 -7.73 -10.70 16.00
C ARG A 246 -8.00 -9.19 16.12
N LEU A 247 -9.02 -8.75 15.38
CA LEU A 247 -9.48 -7.35 15.42
C LEU A 247 -9.82 -6.83 16.82
N ASP A 248 -10.27 -7.70 17.73
CA ASP A 248 -10.57 -7.32 19.11
C ASP A 248 -9.33 -6.81 19.87
N GLY A 249 -8.13 -7.30 19.52
CA GLY A 249 -6.88 -6.80 20.09
C GLY A 249 -6.61 -5.35 19.68
N TRP A 250 -6.82 -5.02 18.40
CA TRP A 250 -6.70 -3.65 17.90
C TRP A 250 -7.78 -2.72 18.46
N ARG A 251 -9.03 -3.18 18.54
CA ARG A 251 -10.16 -2.42 19.10
C ARG A 251 -9.99 -2.13 20.60
N GLY A 252 -9.29 -3.00 21.31
CA GLY A 252 -9.02 -2.84 22.74
C GLY A 252 -7.99 -1.76 23.08
N GLU A 253 -7.22 -1.25 22.11
CA GLU A 253 -6.15 -0.28 22.34
C GLU A 253 -6.44 1.05 21.63
N PRO A 254 -6.23 2.20 22.31
CA PRO A 254 -6.39 3.52 21.67
C PRO A 254 -5.28 3.78 20.65
N SER A 255 -5.61 4.44 19.54
CA SER A 255 -4.60 4.98 18.62
C SER A 255 -3.74 6.01 19.33
N VAL A 256 -2.46 5.98 19.00
CA VAL A 256 -1.47 7.02 19.37
C VAL A 256 -1.38 8.04 18.25
#